data_AF-A0A0G1QSY7-F1
#
_entry.id   AF-A0A0G1QSY7-F1
#
_cell.length_a   1.000
_cell.length_b   1.000
_cell.length_c   1.000
_cell.angle_alpha   90.00
_cell.angle_beta   90.00
_cell.angle_gamma   90.00
#
_symmetry.space_group_name_H-M   'P 1'
#
loop_
_entity.id
_entity.type
_entity.pdbx_description
1 polymer ?
#
loop_
_entity_poly.entity_id
_entity_poly.type
_entity_poly.pdbx_seq_one_letter_code
_entity_poly.pdbx_strand_id
1 'polypeptide(L)'
;MTKVTTAVIPAAGFGTRFLPATKAQPKEMLTVVDKPVIQYVVEEAVAAGITDIIIITGQSKRAIEDHFDRNFELEALLREKKKKNALKEVKNISNLANFIYIRQKEQLGDGHAVLEAKSLLRGRPFAVLSGDDIIEGSELKEMITTYNEFSAPVVAVTRVPKLNVQRYGIIDGIKIRHNLYQLTKVVEKPSVKKAPSNLAIIFRYIVTPEFLTVLERTPRRHGHELRMADAMARYITYHPAYGYLTTGTWHDCGSKLGLLKASVTYGLKHSEIKRDFKNYLKTLS
;
A
#
# COMPACT_ATOMS: atom_id res chain seq x y z
N MET A 1 2.81 10.18 -23.44
CA MET A 1 3.25 9.71 -22.09
C MET A 1 2.71 8.31 -21.86
N THR A 2 3.51 7.43 -21.26
CA THR A 2 3.09 6.06 -20.93
C THR A 2 2.16 6.06 -19.72
N LYS A 3 0.96 5.49 -19.88
CA LYS A 3 -0.04 5.42 -18.82
C LYS A 3 0.39 4.46 -17.70
N VAL A 4 0.22 4.88 -16.45
CA VAL A 4 0.38 4.01 -15.27
C VAL A 4 -0.79 3.02 -15.26
N THR A 5 -0.52 1.76 -15.58
CA THR A 5 -1.54 0.68 -15.72
C THR A 5 -1.27 -0.52 -14.81
N THR A 6 -0.09 -0.55 -14.19
CA THR A 6 0.36 -1.65 -13.33
C THR A 6 0.65 -1.15 -11.92
N ALA A 7 0.25 -1.91 -10.91
CA ALA A 7 0.67 -1.70 -9.52
C ALA A 7 1.43 -2.92 -8.99
N VAL A 8 2.45 -2.67 -8.17
CA VAL A 8 3.22 -3.68 -7.44
C VAL A 8 2.88 -3.58 -5.97
N ILE A 9 2.49 -4.70 -5.36
CA ILE A 9 2.10 -4.79 -3.96
C ILE A 9 3.04 -5.76 -3.23
N PRO A 10 4.01 -5.26 -2.46
CA PRO A 10 4.80 -6.08 -1.55
C PRO A 10 3.94 -6.69 -0.44
N ALA A 11 3.85 -8.02 -0.39
CA ALA A 11 3.05 -8.79 0.56
C ALA A 11 3.81 -10.01 1.12
N ALA A 12 5.15 -9.96 1.13
CA ALA A 12 6.01 -11.08 1.52
C ALA A 12 6.39 -11.12 3.00
N GLY A 13 6.06 -10.07 3.78
CA GLY A 13 6.49 -9.96 5.17
C GLY A 13 5.79 -10.94 6.12
N PHE A 14 6.49 -11.37 7.16
CA PHE A 14 5.96 -12.33 8.16
C PHE A 14 4.87 -11.75 9.08
N GLY A 15 4.75 -10.42 9.17
CA GLY A 15 3.75 -9.80 10.04
C GLY A 15 3.96 -10.11 11.53
N THR A 16 5.22 -10.13 11.99
CA THR A 16 5.60 -10.51 13.37
C THR A 16 4.88 -9.69 14.44
N ARG A 17 4.52 -8.43 14.14
CA ARG A 17 3.73 -7.56 15.03
C ARG A 17 2.33 -8.11 15.36
N PHE A 18 1.81 -9.05 14.58
CA PHE A 18 0.48 -9.63 14.72
C PHE A 18 0.50 -11.09 15.17
N LEU A 19 1.64 -11.64 15.59
CA LEU A 19 1.66 -12.97 16.19
C LEU A 19 0.76 -13.01 17.45
N PRO A 20 0.02 -14.12 17.66
CA PRO A 20 0.04 -15.37 16.89
C PRO A 20 -0.86 -15.40 15.64
N ALA A 21 -1.69 -14.38 15.39
CA ALA A 21 -2.66 -14.37 14.29
C ALA A 21 -2.01 -14.59 12.92
N THR A 22 -0.81 -14.03 12.72
CA THR A 22 -0.07 -14.15 11.46
C THR A 22 0.81 -15.39 11.33
N LYS A 23 0.74 -16.32 12.28
CA LYS A 23 1.53 -17.57 12.22
C LYS A 23 1.17 -18.43 11.00
N ALA A 24 -0.10 -18.42 10.59
CA ALA A 24 -0.62 -19.20 9.47
C ALA A 24 -1.44 -18.37 8.46
N GLN A 25 -1.60 -17.07 8.72
CA GLN A 25 -2.34 -16.14 7.86
C GLN A 25 -1.45 -14.94 7.52
N PRO A 26 -1.41 -14.48 6.26
CA PRO A 26 -0.73 -13.25 5.90
C PRO A 26 -1.30 -12.03 6.67
N LYS A 27 -0.45 -11.08 7.09
CA LYS A 27 -0.93 -9.83 7.73
C LYS A 27 -1.85 -9.03 6.79
N GLU A 28 -1.59 -9.11 5.49
CA GLU A 28 -2.35 -8.46 4.43
C GLU A 28 -3.77 -9.02 4.32
N MET A 29 -3.98 -10.24 4.83
CA MET A 29 -5.27 -10.92 4.90
C MET A 29 -6.03 -10.67 6.22
N LEU A 30 -5.48 -9.90 7.16
CA LEU A 30 -6.24 -9.49 8.34
C LEU A 30 -7.43 -8.64 7.90
N THR A 31 -8.59 -8.83 8.53
CA THR A 31 -9.82 -8.17 8.11
C THR A 31 -10.05 -6.86 8.85
N VAL A 32 -10.56 -5.89 8.11
CA VAL A 32 -11.21 -4.70 8.65
C VAL A 32 -12.70 -4.90 8.42
N VAL A 33 -13.42 -5.17 9.51
CA VAL A 33 -14.81 -5.66 9.49
C VAL A 33 -14.92 -7.03 8.80
N ASP A 34 -15.20 -7.07 7.51
CA ASP A 34 -15.50 -8.25 6.71
C ASP A 34 -14.57 -8.41 5.49
N LYS A 35 -13.72 -7.42 5.23
CA LYS A 35 -12.86 -7.37 4.06
C LYS A 35 -11.38 -7.40 4.44
N PRO A 36 -10.55 -8.25 3.79
CA PRO A 36 -9.09 -8.23 3.98
C PRO A 36 -8.47 -6.89 3.61
N VAL A 37 -7.46 -6.43 4.36
CA VAL A 37 -6.75 -5.16 4.12
C VAL A 37 -6.27 -5.05 2.67
N ILE A 38 -5.67 -6.11 2.12
CA ILE A 38 -5.15 -6.10 0.74
C ILE A 38 -6.23 -5.89 -0.33
N GLN A 39 -7.48 -6.28 -0.07
CA GLN A 39 -8.56 -6.04 -1.02
C GLN A 39 -8.88 -4.54 -1.11
N TYR A 40 -8.86 -3.79 0.01
CA TYR A 40 -8.98 -2.33 -0.04
C TYR A 40 -7.89 -1.68 -0.90
N VAL A 41 -6.65 -2.19 -0.79
CA VAL A 41 -5.50 -1.69 -1.58
C VAL A 41 -5.69 -1.96 -3.07
N VAL A 42 -6.21 -3.14 -3.43
CA VAL A 42 -6.50 -3.49 -4.83
C VAL A 42 -7.67 -2.67 -5.37
N GLU A 43 -8.74 -2.48 -4.58
CA GLU A 43 -9.88 -1.64 -4.96
C GLU A 43 -9.44 -0.17 -5.19
N GLU A 44 -8.54 0.36 -4.35
CA GLU A 44 -7.92 1.68 -4.55
C GLU A 44 -7.16 1.74 -5.89
N ALA A 45 -6.35 0.73 -6.20
CA ALA A 45 -5.60 0.63 -7.45
C ALA A 45 -6.53 0.64 -8.67
N VAL A 46 -7.56 -0.22 -8.66
CA VAL A 46 -8.52 -0.35 -9.75
C VAL A 46 -9.32 0.94 -9.93
N ALA A 47 -9.75 1.59 -8.84
CA ALA A 47 -10.43 2.88 -8.89
C ALA A 47 -9.56 4.01 -9.49
N ALA A 48 -8.23 3.90 -9.37
CA ALA A 48 -7.28 4.81 -10.01
C ALA A 48 -6.98 4.47 -11.48
N GLY A 49 -7.57 3.40 -12.03
CA GLY A 49 -7.42 2.97 -13.42
C GLY A 49 -6.28 1.98 -13.67
N ILE A 50 -5.75 1.35 -12.61
CA ILE A 50 -4.81 0.22 -12.72
C ILE A 50 -5.57 -1.03 -13.17
N THR A 51 -5.00 -1.78 -14.11
CA THR A 51 -5.58 -3.01 -14.68
C THR A 51 -4.79 -4.26 -14.33
N ASP A 52 -3.49 -4.11 -14.05
CA ASP A 52 -2.60 -5.22 -13.74
C ASP A 52 -2.02 -5.06 -12.32
N ILE A 53 -2.21 -6.07 -11.48
CA ILE A 53 -1.73 -6.10 -10.10
C ILE A 53 -0.67 -7.19 -9.98
N ILE A 54 0.55 -6.79 -9.67
CA ILE A 54 1.67 -7.69 -9.37
C ILE A 54 1.80 -7.77 -7.85
N ILE A 55 1.52 -8.94 -7.26
CA ILE A 55 1.67 -9.17 -5.83
C ILE A 55 2.98 -9.93 -5.58
N ILE A 56 3.84 -9.31 -4.78
CA ILE A 56 5.11 -9.92 -4.37
C ILE A 56 4.87 -10.71 -3.08
N THR A 57 4.81 -12.02 -3.21
CA THR A 57 4.49 -12.93 -2.12
C THR A 57 5.74 -13.58 -1.53
N GLY A 58 5.67 -13.99 -0.27
CA GLY A 58 6.68 -14.80 0.39
C GLY A 58 6.23 -16.26 0.53
N GLN A 59 6.91 -17.02 1.39
CA GLN A 59 6.46 -18.35 1.80
C GLN A 59 5.12 -18.25 2.56
N SER A 60 4.23 -19.24 2.37
CA SER A 60 2.94 -19.36 3.07
C SER A 60 1.95 -18.20 2.80
N LYS A 61 1.93 -17.68 1.56
CA LYS A 61 1.02 -16.59 1.13
C LYS A 61 -0.13 -17.04 0.23
N ARG A 62 -0.41 -18.34 0.16
CA ARG A 62 -1.49 -18.93 -0.66
C ARG A 62 -2.85 -18.25 -0.43
N ALA A 63 -3.17 -17.86 0.80
CA ALA A 63 -4.43 -17.18 1.11
C ALA A 63 -4.65 -15.88 0.31
N ILE A 64 -3.58 -15.19 -0.11
CA ILE A 64 -3.70 -14.00 -0.96
C ILE A 64 -4.04 -14.41 -2.40
N GLU A 65 -3.39 -15.47 -2.91
CA GLU A 65 -3.66 -16.02 -4.24
C GLU A 65 -5.11 -16.52 -4.32
N ASP A 66 -5.52 -17.37 -3.38
CA ASP A 66 -6.87 -17.95 -3.33
C ASP A 66 -7.99 -16.89 -3.17
N HIS A 67 -7.70 -15.74 -2.53
CA HIS A 67 -8.69 -14.66 -2.33
C HIS A 67 -9.04 -13.92 -3.62
N PHE A 68 -8.05 -13.68 -4.48
CA PHE A 68 -8.24 -12.99 -5.76
C PHE A 68 -8.47 -13.95 -6.94
N ASP A 69 -8.32 -15.26 -6.73
CA ASP A 69 -8.65 -16.27 -7.73
C ASP A 69 -10.13 -16.69 -7.64
N ARG A 70 -10.59 -17.40 -8.67
CA ARG A 70 -11.93 -17.95 -8.74
C ARG A 70 -12.07 -19.19 -7.84
N ASN A 71 -12.97 -19.12 -6.87
CA ASN A 71 -13.36 -20.29 -6.08
C ASN A 71 -14.64 -20.96 -6.65
N PHE A 72 -14.44 -21.97 -7.51
CA PHE A 72 -15.55 -22.69 -8.17
C PHE A 72 -16.51 -23.36 -7.18
N GLU A 73 -15.98 -23.99 -6.13
CA GLU A 73 -16.79 -24.69 -5.12
C GLU A 73 -17.68 -23.73 -4.34
N LEU A 74 -17.12 -22.60 -3.89
CA LEU A 74 -17.86 -21.56 -3.19
C LEU A 74 -18.94 -20.94 -4.09
N GLU A 75 -18.62 -20.66 -5.35
CA GLU A 75 -19.59 -20.16 -6.33
C GLU A 75 -20.77 -21.13 -6.54
N ALA A 76 -20.47 -22.44 -6.65
CA ALA A 76 -21.49 -23.47 -6.83
C ALA A 76 -22.41 -23.56 -5.62
N LEU A 77 -21.83 -23.59 -4.41
CA LEU A 77 -22.57 -23.62 -3.15
C LEU A 77 -23.49 -22.40 -2.97
N LEU A 78 -22.99 -21.19 -3.25
CA LEU A 78 -23.77 -19.96 -3.13
C LEU A 78 -24.91 -19.91 -4.15
N ARG A 79 -24.70 -20.47 -5.34
CA ARG A 79 -25.73 -20.58 -6.39
C ARG A 79 -26.84 -21.55 -5.97
N GLU A 80 -26.47 -22.73 -5.46
CA GLU A 80 -27.41 -23.72 -4.94
C GLU A 80 -28.26 -23.13 -3.80
N LYS A 81 -27.61 -22.43 -2.86
CA LYS A 81 -28.28 -21.73 -1.75
C LYS A 81 -29.01 -20.44 -2.14
N LYS A 82 -29.06 -20.09 -3.43
CA LYS A 82 -29.69 -18.87 -3.99
C LYS A 82 -29.20 -17.57 -3.33
N LYS A 83 -27.97 -17.53 -2.81
CA LYS A 83 -27.36 -16.35 -2.17
C LYS A 83 -26.77 -15.40 -3.22
N LYS A 84 -27.65 -14.73 -3.97
CA LYS A 84 -27.28 -13.90 -5.15
C LYS A 84 -26.27 -12.79 -4.84
N ASN A 85 -26.41 -12.08 -3.72
CA ASN A 85 -25.53 -10.97 -3.36
C ASN A 85 -24.11 -11.45 -3.06
N ALA A 86 -23.98 -12.43 -2.15
CA ALA A 86 -22.69 -13.06 -1.84
C ALA A 86 -22.01 -13.67 -3.07
N LEU A 87 -22.77 -14.31 -3.96
CA LEU A 87 -22.22 -14.84 -5.22
C LEU A 87 -21.66 -13.72 -6.11
N LYS A 88 -22.36 -12.58 -6.19
CA LYS A 88 -21.89 -11.41 -6.95
C LYS A 88 -20.62 -10.83 -6.34
N GLU A 89 -20.56 -10.70 -5.02
CA GLU A 89 -19.37 -10.20 -4.31
C GLU A 89 -18.14 -11.08 -4.55
N VAL A 90 -18.26 -12.39 -4.35
CA VAL A 90 -17.17 -13.35 -4.59
C VAL A 90 -16.67 -13.27 -6.03
N LYS A 91 -17.58 -13.19 -7.01
CA LYS A 91 -17.20 -13.03 -8.42
C LYS A 91 -16.56 -11.69 -8.72
N ASN A 92 -17.01 -10.62 -8.08
CA ASN A 92 -16.43 -9.29 -8.32
C ASN A 92 -14.97 -9.25 -7.88
N ILE A 93 -14.62 -9.91 -6.77
CA ILE A 93 -13.24 -9.95 -6.25
C ILE A 93 -12.27 -10.52 -7.29
N SER A 94 -12.62 -11.65 -7.91
CA SER A 94 -11.76 -12.29 -8.93
C SER A 94 -11.70 -11.54 -10.26
N ASN A 95 -12.65 -10.63 -10.51
CA ASN A 95 -12.70 -9.80 -11.72
C ASN A 95 -12.19 -8.36 -11.47
N LEU A 96 -11.59 -8.08 -10.31
CA LEU A 96 -11.09 -6.73 -9.99
C LEU A 96 -9.99 -6.27 -10.96
N ALA A 97 -9.05 -7.16 -11.29
CA ALA A 97 -7.88 -6.86 -12.11
C ALA A 97 -7.26 -8.15 -12.68
N ASN A 98 -6.25 -8.01 -13.54
CA ASN A 98 -5.36 -9.11 -13.86
C ASN A 98 -4.34 -9.27 -12.72
N PHE A 99 -4.27 -10.46 -12.11
CA PHE A 99 -3.34 -10.73 -11.01
C PHE A 99 -2.13 -11.52 -11.47
N ILE A 100 -0.94 -11.09 -11.03
CA ILE A 100 0.34 -11.73 -11.30
C ILE A 100 1.06 -11.90 -9.96
N TYR A 101 1.64 -13.07 -9.72
CA TYR A 101 2.31 -13.37 -8.46
C TYR A 101 3.79 -13.66 -8.68
N ILE A 102 4.64 -13.00 -7.90
CA ILE A 102 6.10 -13.22 -7.91
C ILE A 102 6.54 -13.55 -6.49
N ARG A 103 7.39 -14.57 -6.35
CA ARG A 103 7.95 -14.96 -5.05
C ARG A 103 9.19 -14.13 -4.73
N GLN A 104 9.16 -13.38 -3.63
CA GLN A 104 10.36 -12.85 -3.00
C GLN A 104 11.01 -13.95 -2.18
N LYS A 105 12.18 -14.43 -2.63
CA LYS A 105 12.90 -15.55 -1.98
C LYS A 105 13.53 -15.15 -0.66
N GLU A 106 13.96 -13.89 -0.54
CA GLU A 106 14.63 -13.35 0.65
C GLU A 106 14.04 -11.99 1.04
N GLN A 107 13.79 -11.79 2.34
CA GLN A 107 13.23 -10.54 2.87
C GLN A 107 14.30 -9.46 3.03
N LEU A 108 14.81 -8.96 1.90
CA LEU A 108 15.88 -7.96 1.85
C LEU A 108 15.34 -6.52 1.72
N GLY A 109 14.17 -6.26 2.31
CA GLY A 109 13.54 -4.94 2.32
C GLY A 109 12.53 -4.67 1.21
N ASP A 110 11.86 -3.53 1.34
CA ASP A 110 10.76 -3.12 0.46
C ASP A 110 11.21 -2.78 -0.97
N GLY A 111 12.38 -2.17 -1.12
CA GLY A 111 12.99 -1.91 -2.41
C GLY A 111 13.36 -3.21 -3.13
N HIS A 112 13.84 -4.22 -2.39
CA HIS A 112 14.12 -5.54 -2.97
C HIS A 112 12.83 -6.19 -3.51
N ALA A 113 11.73 -6.11 -2.76
CA ALA A 113 10.44 -6.66 -3.20
C ALA A 113 9.98 -6.02 -4.52
N VAL A 114 10.15 -4.70 -4.68
CA VAL A 114 9.82 -4.00 -5.93
C VAL A 114 10.70 -4.49 -7.09
N LEU A 115 11.99 -4.74 -6.86
CA LEU A 115 12.91 -5.22 -7.89
C LEU A 115 12.57 -6.62 -8.41
N GLU A 116 11.94 -7.48 -7.60
CA GLU A 116 11.45 -8.79 -8.06
C GLU A 116 10.47 -8.67 -9.25
N ALA A 117 9.75 -7.55 -9.38
CA ALA A 117 8.85 -7.28 -10.50
C ALA A 117 9.54 -6.70 -11.75
N LYS A 118 10.82 -6.32 -11.69
CA LYS A 118 11.48 -5.52 -12.73
C LYS A 118 11.30 -6.09 -14.15
N SER A 119 11.46 -7.40 -14.31
CA SER A 119 11.36 -8.07 -15.62
C SER A 119 9.97 -7.95 -16.26
N LEU A 120 8.90 -7.83 -15.46
CA LEU A 120 7.52 -7.71 -15.92
C LEU A 120 7.11 -6.27 -16.23
N LEU A 121 7.79 -5.30 -15.61
CA LEU A 121 7.45 -3.87 -15.74
C LEU A 121 7.86 -3.30 -17.10
N ARG A 122 8.85 -3.92 -17.77
CA ARG A 122 9.29 -3.61 -19.16
C ARG A 122 9.55 -2.11 -19.41
N GLY A 123 10.16 -1.42 -18.45
CA GLY A 123 10.49 0.00 -18.56
C GLY A 123 9.27 0.93 -18.61
N ARG A 124 8.11 0.51 -18.09
CA ARG A 124 6.92 1.37 -17.93
C ARG A 124 6.84 1.94 -16.51
N PRO A 125 6.24 3.13 -16.31
CA PRO A 125 5.93 3.62 -14.98
C PRO A 125 4.86 2.75 -14.31
N PHE A 126 4.92 2.64 -12.99
CA PHE A 126 4.02 1.77 -12.23
C PHE A 126 3.78 2.32 -10.83
N ALA A 127 2.68 1.91 -10.20
CA ALA A 127 2.40 2.21 -8.81
C ALA A 127 3.05 1.19 -7.88
N VAL A 128 3.45 1.60 -6.67
CA VAL A 128 3.83 0.69 -5.57
C VAL A 128 2.94 1.00 -4.37
N LEU A 129 2.27 -0.01 -3.83
CA LEU A 129 1.30 0.15 -2.73
C LEU A 129 1.63 -0.85 -1.62
N SER A 130 1.60 -0.43 -0.35
CA SER A 130 1.72 -1.39 0.77
C SER A 130 0.47 -2.25 0.87
N GLY A 131 0.64 -3.57 0.99
CA GLY A 131 -0.46 -4.52 1.14
C GLY A 131 -1.13 -4.51 2.53
N ASP A 132 -0.62 -3.72 3.47
CA ASP A 132 -1.09 -3.66 4.86
C ASP A 132 -1.51 -2.26 5.34
N ASP A 133 -1.74 -1.31 4.42
CA ASP A 133 -2.22 0.04 4.74
C ASP A 133 -3.45 0.41 3.91
N ILE A 134 -4.46 0.98 4.58
CA ILE A 134 -5.67 1.49 3.94
C ILE A 134 -5.58 3.02 3.88
N ILE A 135 -5.89 3.60 2.72
CA ILE A 135 -6.05 5.03 2.56
C ILE A 135 -7.46 5.29 2.03
N GLU A 136 -8.26 5.99 2.81
CA GLU A 136 -9.60 6.40 2.41
C GLU A 136 -9.53 7.75 1.69
N GLY A 137 -9.42 7.70 0.37
CA GLY A 137 -9.35 8.88 -0.49
C GLY A 137 -9.09 8.54 -1.96
N SER A 138 -8.65 9.53 -2.73
CA SER A 138 -8.34 9.41 -4.16
C SER A 138 -6.85 9.66 -4.47
N GLU A 139 -5.98 9.47 -3.48
CA GLU A 139 -4.55 9.80 -3.50
C GLU A 139 -3.87 9.21 -4.71
N LEU A 140 -4.06 7.92 -4.96
CA LEU A 140 -3.38 7.24 -6.06
C LEU A 140 -3.75 7.84 -7.42
N LYS A 141 -5.02 8.19 -7.62
CA LYS A 141 -5.49 8.87 -8.84
C LYS A 141 -4.84 10.25 -8.98
N GLU A 142 -4.79 11.03 -7.90
CA GLU A 142 -4.15 12.36 -7.89
C GLU A 142 -2.63 12.28 -8.09
N MET A 143 -1.99 11.24 -7.57
CA MET A 143 -0.57 10.95 -7.80
C MET A 143 -0.30 10.58 -9.27
N ILE A 144 -1.18 9.80 -9.90
CA ILE A 144 -1.09 9.50 -11.34
C ILE A 144 -1.27 10.79 -12.16
N THR A 145 -2.22 11.66 -11.79
CA THR A 145 -2.36 12.99 -12.41
C THR A 145 -1.09 13.82 -12.26
N THR A 146 -0.49 13.84 -11.07
CA THR A 146 0.78 14.53 -10.81
C THR A 146 1.91 13.95 -11.64
N TYR A 147 2.01 12.62 -11.75
CA TYR A 147 2.97 11.97 -12.63
C TYR A 147 2.77 12.37 -14.10
N ASN A 148 1.53 12.44 -14.56
CA ASN A 148 1.21 12.88 -15.93
C ASN A 148 1.58 14.35 -16.19
N GLU A 149 1.68 15.19 -15.15
CA GLU A 149 2.10 16.58 -15.27
C GLU A 149 3.63 16.71 -15.30
N PHE A 150 4.32 16.00 -14.41
CA PHE A 150 5.76 16.21 -14.17
C PHE A 150 6.69 15.12 -14.73
N SER A 151 6.15 13.99 -15.19
CA SER A 151 6.92 12.80 -15.63
C SER A 151 7.95 12.30 -14.62
N ALA A 152 7.71 12.53 -13.33
CA ALA A 152 8.67 12.28 -12.26
C ALA A 152 8.07 11.37 -11.18
N PRO A 153 8.89 10.66 -10.38
CA PRO A 153 8.40 9.88 -9.26
C PRO A 153 7.57 10.72 -8.30
N VAL A 154 6.46 10.14 -7.83
CA VAL A 154 5.55 10.77 -6.87
C VAL A 154 5.40 9.85 -5.68
N VAL A 155 5.46 10.38 -4.46
CA VAL A 155 5.24 9.61 -3.22
C VAL A 155 4.14 10.26 -2.39
N ALA A 156 3.20 9.48 -1.87
CA ALA A 156 2.22 10.01 -0.93
C ALA A 156 2.87 10.25 0.43
N VAL A 157 2.51 11.37 1.05
CA VAL A 157 2.94 11.74 2.39
C VAL A 157 1.77 12.21 3.23
N THR A 158 1.84 12.02 4.54
CA THR A 158 0.89 12.55 5.52
C THR A 158 1.60 13.21 6.69
N ARG A 159 0.88 14.04 7.44
CA ARG A 159 1.42 14.63 8.67
C ARG A 159 1.33 13.62 9.81
N VAL A 160 2.44 13.40 10.50
CA VAL A 160 2.48 12.57 11.71
C VAL A 160 2.85 13.39 12.94
N PRO A 161 2.45 12.96 14.16
CA PRO A 161 2.96 13.54 15.39
C PRO A 161 4.50 13.48 15.42
N LYS A 162 5.14 14.51 15.99
CA LYS A 162 6.60 14.63 16.03
C LYS A 162 7.31 13.41 16.63
N LEU A 163 6.69 12.73 17.60
CA LEU A 163 7.25 11.53 18.23
C LEU A 163 7.20 10.27 17.34
N ASN A 164 6.36 10.28 16.29
CA ASN A 164 6.18 9.15 15.39
C ASN A 164 7.12 9.19 14.17
N VAL A 165 7.88 10.28 13.96
CA VAL A 165 8.73 10.46 12.77
C VAL A 165 9.79 9.37 12.59
N GLN A 166 10.27 8.80 13.70
CA GLN A 166 11.25 7.71 13.72
C GLN A 166 10.76 6.38 13.14
N ARG A 167 9.45 6.27 12.86
CA ARG A 167 8.84 5.05 12.32
C ARG A 167 8.83 5.01 10.79
N TYR A 168 9.05 6.14 10.13
CA TYR A 168 8.76 6.32 8.71
C TYR A 168 9.90 7.02 7.96
N GLY A 169 9.89 6.92 6.63
CA GLY A 169 10.64 7.84 5.77
C GLY A 169 10.03 9.23 5.86
N ILE A 170 10.84 10.23 6.19
CA ILE A 170 10.39 11.62 6.36
C ILE A 170 10.97 12.47 5.24
N ILE A 171 10.11 13.23 4.58
CA ILE A 171 10.51 14.14 3.50
C ILE A 171 10.70 15.57 4.01
N ASP A 172 11.36 16.38 3.21
CA ASP A 172 11.22 17.84 3.21
C ASP A 172 11.33 18.34 1.76
N GLY A 173 10.80 19.52 1.49
CA GLY A 173 10.63 19.98 0.11
C GLY A 173 10.07 21.37 -0.04
N ILE A 174 10.25 21.92 -1.24
CA ILE A 174 9.70 23.21 -1.64
C ILE A 174 8.23 23.00 -2.01
N LYS A 175 7.34 23.75 -1.36
CA LYS A 175 5.90 23.68 -1.67
C LYS A 175 5.64 24.29 -3.06
N ILE A 176 5.11 23.47 -3.97
CA ILE A 176 4.74 23.89 -5.33
C ILE A 176 3.29 24.40 -5.33
N ARG A 177 2.38 23.67 -4.67
CA ARG A 177 0.98 24.04 -4.47
C ARG A 177 0.41 23.36 -3.22
N HIS A 178 -0.89 23.55 -2.94
CA HIS A 178 -1.53 23.16 -1.67
C HIS A 178 -1.12 21.75 -1.17
N ASN A 179 -1.22 20.73 -2.04
CA ASN A 179 -0.93 19.32 -1.73
C ASN A 179 0.29 18.75 -2.44
N LEU A 180 1.21 19.60 -2.92
CA LEU A 180 2.35 19.14 -3.71
C LEU A 180 3.64 19.83 -3.30
N TYR A 181 4.65 19.01 -3.05
CA TYR A 181 6.01 19.42 -2.69
C TYR A 181 7.00 18.85 -3.69
N GLN A 182 7.95 19.64 -4.17
CA GLN A 182 9.14 19.12 -4.82
C GLN A 182 10.13 18.72 -3.74
N LEU A 183 10.55 17.45 -3.74
CA LEU A 183 11.40 16.89 -2.70
C LEU A 183 12.81 17.47 -2.76
N THR A 184 13.31 17.94 -1.63
CA THR A 184 14.71 18.39 -1.45
C THR A 184 15.47 17.50 -0.47
N LYS A 185 14.76 16.76 0.39
CA LYS A 185 15.37 15.84 1.35
C LYS A 185 14.45 14.66 1.64
N VAL A 186 15.03 13.48 1.77
CA VAL A 186 14.35 12.29 2.30
C VAL A 186 15.30 11.62 3.29
N VAL A 187 14.77 11.23 4.45
CA VAL A 187 15.52 10.51 5.48
C VAL A 187 14.69 9.34 5.98
N GLU A 188 15.23 8.12 5.87
CA GLU A 188 14.59 6.92 6.39
C GLU A 188 14.73 6.85 7.92
N LYS A 189 13.60 6.78 8.63
CA LYS A 189 13.50 6.59 10.09
C LYS A 189 14.45 7.49 10.91
N PRO A 190 14.39 8.82 10.73
CA PRO A 190 15.26 9.74 11.45
C PRO A 190 14.96 9.74 12.95
N SER A 191 15.95 10.08 13.77
CA SER A 191 15.65 10.46 15.15
C SER A 191 14.78 11.73 15.18
N VAL A 192 14.00 11.90 16.25
CA VAL A 192 13.11 13.08 16.41
C VAL A 192 13.84 14.41 16.21
N LYS A 193 15.12 14.50 16.61
CA LYS A 193 15.96 15.70 16.44
C LYS A 193 16.47 15.90 15.02
N LYS A 194 16.63 14.83 14.24
CA LYS A 194 17.18 14.85 12.87
C LYS A 194 16.10 14.81 11.79
N ALA A 195 14.83 14.66 12.16
CA ALA A 195 13.73 14.64 11.22
C ALA A 195 13.63 15.99 10.48
N PRO A 196 13.65 16.01 9.14
CA PRO A 196 13.66 17.27 8.40
C PRO A 196 12.29 17.95 8.40
N SER A 197 11.21 17.21 8.61
CA SER A 197 9.85 17.73 8.83
C SER A 197 9.01 16.72 9.63
N ASN A 198 7.68 16.85 9.59
CA ASN A 198 6.74 15.84 10.06
C ASN A 198 5.91 15.18 8.94
N LEU A 199 6.34 15.31 7.69
CA LEU A 199 5.72 14.70 6.51
C LEU A 199 6.27 13.29 6.30
N ALA A 200 5.50 12.29 6.69
CA ALA A 200 5.86 10.88 6.59
C ALA A 200 5.34 10.25 5.30
N ILE A 201 6.17 9.45 4.65
CA ILE A 201 5.81 8.64 3.49
C ILE A 201 4.84 7.53 3.91
N ILE A 202 3.70 7.42 3.22
CA ILE A 202 2.65 6.41 3.45
C ILE A 202 2.65 5.31 2.38
N PHE A 203 3.85 4.85 2.02
CA PHE A 203 4.14 3.71 1.12
C PHE A 203 3.17 3.53 -0.08
N ARG A 204 2.85 4.67 -0.72
CA ARG A 204 2.26 4.77 -2.05
C ARG A 204 3.27 5.52 -2.90
N TYR A 205 3.66 4.94 -4.02
CA TYR A 205 4.58 5.55 -4.96
C TYR A 205 4.05 5.42 -6.38
N ILE A 206 4.33 6.41 -7.22
CA ILE A 206 4.45 6.25 -8.66
C ILE A 206 5.94 6.22 -8.97
N VAL A 207 6.39 5.12 -9.56
CA VAL A 207 7.80 4.83 -9.84
C VAL A 207 8.05 4.91 -11.33
N THR A 208 9.14 5.56 -11.72
CA THR A 208 9.61 5.63 -13.11
C THR A 208 10.72 4.61 -13.38
N PRO A 209 10.97 4.25 -14.65
CA PRO A 209 12.08 3.36 -15.02
C PRO A 209 13.46 3.87 -14.56
N GLU A 210 13.66 5.18 -14.58
CA GLU A 210 14.89 5.83 -14.12
C GLU A 210 15.06 5.66 -12.62
N PHE A 211 13.98 5.87 -11.85
CA PHE A 211 13.99 5.61 -10.41
C PHE A 211 14.32 4.14 -10.11
N LEU A 212 13.75 3.21 -10.87
CA LEU A 212 14.02 1.78 -10.70
C LEU A 212 15.51 1.45 -10.89
N THR A 213 16.17 2.13 -11.82
CA THR A 213 17.63 2.00 -12.04
C THR A 213 18.44 2.53 -10.85
N VAL A 214 17.99 3.64 -10.23
CA VAL A 214 18.60 4.16 -9.00
C VAL A 214 18.37 3.22 -7.82
N LEU A 215 17.18 2.62 -7.71
CA LEU A 215 16.85 1.64 -6.68
C LEU A 215 17.79 0.43 -6.71
N GLU A 216 18.07 -0.13 -7.89
CA GLU A 216 19.02 -1.24 -8.05
C GLU A 216 20.43 -0.94 -7.56
N ARG A 217 20.87 0.31 -7.78
CA ARG A 217 22.21 0.75 -7.40
C ARG A 217 22.27 1.24 -5.95
N THR A 218 21.15 1.29 -5.25
CA THR A 218 21.06 1.80 -3.88
C THR A 218 21.69 0.81 -2.90
N PRO A 219 22.58 1.25 -1.98
CA PRO A 219 23.29 0.34 -1.11
C PRO A 219 22.33 -0.08 -0.01
N ARG A 220 22.41 -1.33 0.41
CA ARG A 220 21.63 -1.84 1.54
C ARG A 220 22.16 -1.22 2.83
N ARG A 221 21.27 -0.68 3.66
CA ARG A 221 21.61 -0.05 4.95
C ARG A 221 20.84 -0.71 6.09
N HIS A 222 21.28 -0.48 7.33
CA HIS A 222 20.56 -0.86 8.56
C HIS A 222 19.97 -2.29 8.55
N GLY A 223 20.84 -3.31 8.54
CA GLY A 223 20.39 -4.71 8.57
C GLY A 223 20.24 -5.38 7.20
N HIS A 224 20.99 -4.89 6.19
CA HIS A 224 21.02 -5.44 4.83
C HIS A 224 19.70 -5.30 4.05
N GLU A 225 18.81 -4.39 4.44
CA GLU A 225 17.58 -4.11 3.69
C GLU A 225 17.81 -3.01 2.64
N LEU A 226 17.23 -3.22 1.45
CA LEU A 226 17.10 -2.22 0.39
C LEU A 226 15.80 -1.45 0.60
N ARG A 227 15.89 -0.13 0.80
CA ARG A 227 14.75 0.74 1.10
C ARG A 227 14.44 1.71 -0.04
N MET A 228 13.15 1.85 -0.35
CA MET A 228 12.63 2.83 -1.31
C MET A 228 12.97 4.28 -0.90
N ALA A 229 12.93 4.59 0.40
CA ALA A 229 13.25 5.93 0.90
C ALA A 229 14.72 6.29 0.72
N ASP A 230 15.66 5.34 0.92
CA ASP A 230 17.08 5.55 0.66
C ASP A 230 17.34 5.78 -0.85
N ALA A 231 16.64 5.02 -1.71
CA ALA A 231 16.72 5.21 -3.15
C ALA A 231 16.14 6.58 -3.57
N MET A 232 15.04 7.01 -2.97
CA MET A 232 14.48 8.35 -3.18
C MET A 232 15.45 9.44 -2.75
N ALA A 233 16.10 9.31 -1.59
CA ALA A 233 17.11 10.25 -1.13
C ALA A 233 18.27 10.39 -2.13
N ARG A 234 18.68 9.29 -2.78
CA ARG A 234 19.69 9.29 -3.84
C ARG A 234 19.18 9.82 -5.18
N TYR A 235 17.91 9.57 -5.51
CA TYR A 235 17.33 10.00 -6.78
C TYR A 235 17.23 11.53 -6.84
N ILE A 236 16.79 12.15 -5.74
CA ILE A 236 16.55 13.59 -5.67
C ILE A 236 17.80 14.46 -5.74
N THR A 237 19.01 13.88 -5.64
CA THR A 237 20.26 14.64 -5.81
C THR A 237 20.55 14.97 -7.27
N TYR A 238 19.91 14.27 -8.21
CA TYR A 238 20.15 14.43 -9.66
C TYR A 238 18.87 14.71 -10.45
N HIS A 239 17.69 14.32 -9.93
CA HIS A 239 16.42 14.40 -10.65
C HIS A 239 15.29 14.92 -9.74
N PRO A 240 14.28 15.62 -10.27
CA PRO A 240 13.13 16.03 -9.47
C PRO A 240 12.25 14.82 -9.11
N ALA A 241 11.71 14.83 -7.89
CA ALA A 241 10.62 13.95 -7.46
C ALA A 241 9.67 14.74 -6.56
N TYR A 242 8.45 14.23 -6.40
CA TYR A 242 7.37 14.98 -5.75
C TYR A 242 6.74 14.22 -4.58
N GLY A 243 6.45 14.95 -3.51
CA GLY A 243 5.63 14.49 -2.40
C GLY A 243 4.20 15.01 -2.54
N TYR A 244 3.24 14.10 -2.69
CA TYR A 244 1.81 14.42 -2.67
C TYR A 244 1.27 14.31 -1.24
N LEU A 245 0.80 15.42 -0.68
CA LEU A 245 0.18 15.43 0.65
C LEU A 245 -1.25 14.88 0.55
N THR A 246 -1.49 13.69 1.12
CA THR A 246 -2.81 13.04 1.14
C THR A 246 -3.86 13.93 1.81
N THR A 247 -5.06 13.95 1.24
CA THR A 247 -6.25 14.56 1.83
C THR A 247 -7.16 13.53 2.51
N GLY A 248 -6.98 12.27 2.18
CA GLY A 248 -7.67 11.13 2.73
C GLY A 248 -7.16 10.72 4.11
N THR A 249 -7.84 9.71 4.65
CA THR A 249 -7.51 9.18 5.99
C THR A 249 -6.64 7.94 5.84
N TRP A 250 -5.41 8.00 6.34
CA TRP A 250 -4.51 6.86 6.38
C TRP A 250 -4.73 6.03 7.65
N HIS A 251 -4.88 4.72 7.46
CA HIS A 251 -4.98 3.72 8.51
C HIS A 251 -3.77 2.75 8.42
N ASP A 252 -2.81 2.90 9.35
CA ASP A 252 -1.65 2.01 9.55
C ASP A 252 -2.11 0.62 10.07
N CYS A 253 -2.61 -0.22 9.16
CA CYS A 253 -3.06 -1.57 9.50
C CYS A 253 -1.89 -2.54 9.69
N GLY A 254 -0.65 -2.09 9.48
CA GLY A 254 0.57 -2.77 9.90
C GLY A 254 0.80 -2.77 11.42
N SER A 255 0.02 -2.03 12.20
CA SER A 255 0.07 -2.02 13.68
C SER A 255 -1.22 -2.52 14.32
N LYS A 256 -1.15 -3.21 15.47
CA LYS A 256 -2.34 -3.69 16.19
C LYS A 256 -3.33 -2.57 16.49
N LEU A 257 -2.84 -1.45 17.00
CA LEU A 257 -3.67 -0.30 17.32
C LEU A 257 -4.27 0.35 16.06
N GLY A 258 -3.51 0.45 14.98
CA GLY A 258 -4.02 1.03 13.73
C GLY A 258 -5.06 0.15 13.06
N LEU A 259 -4.89 -1.19 13.08
CA LEU A 259 -5.91 -2.13 12.62
C LEU A 259 -7.20 -2.02 13.46
N LEU A 260 -7.11 -1.94 14.79
CA LEU A 260 -8.29 -1.74 15.65
C LEU A 260 -9.00 -0.41 15.36
N LYS A 261 -8.24 0.68 15.17
CA LYS A 261 -8.80 1.98 14.78
C LYS A 261 -9.51 1.89 13.43
N ALA A 262 -8.91 1.23 12.44
CA ALA A 262 -9.52 0.98 11.15
C ALA A 262 -10.83 0.19 11.31
N SER A 263 -10.83 -0.92 12.05
CA SER A 263 -12.03 -1.73 12.30
C SER A 263 -13.16 -0.94 12.96
N VAL A 264 -12.84 -0.06 13.91
CA VAL A 264 -13.84 0.84 14.52
C VAL A 264 -14.39 1.83 13.49
N THR A 265 -13.50 2.51 12.74
CA THR A 265 -13.89 3.49 11.73
C THR A 265 -14.77 2.87 10.65
N TYR A 266 -14.37 1.72 10.10
CA TYR A 266 -15.11 1.02 9.05
C TYR A 266 -16.38 0.35 9.60
N GLY A 267 -16.36 -0.17 10.82
CA GLY A 267 -17.57 -0.69 11.48
C GLY A 267 -18.65 0.38 11.65
N LEU A 268 -18.25 1.62 11.95
CA LEU A 268 -19.15 2.79 12.03
C LEU A 268 -19.60 3.34 10.66
N LYS A 269 -19.06 2.78 9.55
CA LYS A 269 -19.45 3.10 8.17
C LYS A 269 -20.18 1.94 7.47
N HIS A 270 -20.07 0.72 8.00
CA HIS A 270 -20.60 -0.50 7.40
C HIS A 270 -22.13 -0.47 7.29
N SER A 271 -22.66 -0.78 6.11
CA SER A 271 -24.10 -0.71 5.81
C SER A 271 -24.95 -1.57 6.74
N GLU A 272 -24.46 -2.76 7.10
CA GLU A 272 -25.22 -3.74 7.89
C GLU A 272 -25.13 -3.53 9.41
N ILE A 273 -23.95 -3.16 9.93
CA ILE A 273 -23.68 -3.20 11.38
C ILE A 273 -23.54 -1.83 12.04
N LYS A 274 -23.47 -0.74 11.26
CA LYS A 274 -23.18 0.61 11.77
C LYS A 274 -24.06 1.04 12.94
N ARG A 275 -25.37 0.79 12.86
CA ARG A 275 -26.33 1.24 13.88
C ARG A 275 -26.08 0.52 15.20
N ASP A 276 -26.05 -0.80 15.17
CA ASP A 276 -25.93 -1.63 16.37
C ASP A 276 -24.53 -1.51 16.98
N PHE A 277 -23.49 -1.46 16.14
CA PHE A 277 -22.13 -1.25 16.58
C PHE A 277 -21.94 0.12 17.24
N LYS A 278 -22.52 1.20 16.68
CA LYS A 278 -22.49 2.53 17.30
C LYS A 278 -23.19 2.54 18.66
N ASN A 279 -24.31 1.84 18.79
CA ASN A 279 -25.03 1.75 20.06
C ASN A 279 -24.22 0.99 21.11
N TYR A 280 -23.60 -0.13 20.73
CA TYR A 280 -22.70 -0.88 21.60
C TYR A 280 -21.50 -0.02 22.07
N LEU A 281 -20.85 0.72 21.17
CA LEU A 281 -19.72 1.57 21.58
C LEU A 281 -20.10 2.64 22.60
N LYS A 282 -21.35 3.13 22.59
CA LYS A 282 -21.83 4.08 23.61
C LYS A 282 -22.07 3.44 24.98
N THR A 283 -22.20 2.12 25.06
CA THR A 283 -22.31 1.40 26.33
C THR A 283 -20.95 1.11 26.94
N LEU A 284 -19.87 1.24 26.16
CA LEU A 284 -18.50 1.13 26.66
C LEU A 284 -18.13 2.46 27.33
N SER A 285 -17.78 2.37 28.62
CA SER A 285 -17.38 3.50 29.47
C SER A 285 -15.95 3.93 29.18
#